data_AF-A0A968MXM9-F1
#
_entry.id   AF-A0A968MXM9-F1
#
_cell.length_a   1.000
_cell.length_b   1.000
_cell.length_c   1.000
_cell.angle_alpha   90.00
_cell.angle_beta   90.00
_cell.angle_gamma   90.00
#
_symmetry.space_group_name_H-M   'P 1'
#
loop_
_entity.id
_entity.type
_entity.pdbx_description
1 polymer ?
#
loop_
_entity_poly.entity_id
_entity_poly.type
_entity_poly.pdbx_seq_one_letter_code
_entity_poly.pdbx_strand_id
1 'polypeptide(L)'
;MNQPEIEEELKALLSLIKREKEEELAQYNIKMAGTSFAERRKQGLCWYPVRIEKTSFDAGERLMVRISRSREHLDSHLFQSGNHSGFFRMAQVTPKTIR
;
A
#
# COMPACT_ATOMS: atom_id res chain seq x y z
N MET A 1 -4.99 28.19 32.46
CA MET A 1 -4.30 27.19 31.62
C MET A 1 -3.06 27.85 31.08
N ASN A 2 -1.89 27.42 31.53
CA ASN A 2 -0.63 28.08 31.19
C ASN A 2 -0.15 27.59 29.82
N GLN A 3 0.05 28.53 28.90
CA GLN A 3 0.57 28.31 27.55
C GLN A 3 1.84 27.41 27.47
N PRO A 4 2.82 27.47 28.39
CA PRO A 4 3.99 26.58 28.36
C PRO A 4 3.70 25.11 28.68
N GLU A 5 2.64 24.81 29.44
CA GLU A 5 2.27 23.44 29.80
C GLU A 5 1.71 22.69 28.58
N ILE A 6 0.98 23.40 27.71
CA ILE A 6 0.42 22.85 26.47
C ILE A 6 1.53 22.53 25.46
N GLU A 7 2.57 23.35 25.37
CA GLU A 7 3.70 23.11 24.45
C GLU A 7 4.51 21.86 24.81
N GLU A 8 4.73 21.62 26.11
CA GLU A 8 5.42 20.41 26.58
C GLU A 8 4.59 19.15 26.35
N GLU A 9 3.29 19.19 26.63
CA GLU A 9 2.35 18.10 26.31
C GLU A 9 2.32 17.79 24.80
N LEU A 10 2.29 18.81 23.94
CA LEU A 10 2.34 18.63 22.49
C LEU A 10 3.66 18.03 22.01
N LYS A 11 4.80 18.41 22.60
CA LYS A 11 6.10 17.79 22.29
C LYS A 11 6.13 16.33 22.73
N ALA A 12 5.60 16.02 23.91
CA ALA A 12 5.51 14.65 24.40
C ALA A 12 4.64 13.80 23.45
N LEU A 13 3.45 14.29 23.10
CA LEU A 13 2.56 13.61 22.14
C LEU A 13 3.24 13.40 20.77
N LEU A 14 3.93 14.42 20.26
CA LEU A 14 4.64 14.34 18.98
C LEU A 14 5.79 13.31 19.03
N SER A 15 6.46 13.16 20.17
CA SER A 15 7.47 12.12 20.36
C SER A 15 6.87 10.71 20.36
N LEU A 16 5.69 10.53 20.96
CA LEU A 16 4.98 9.26 20.99
C LEU A 16 4.50 8.86 19.58
N ILE A 17 3.87 9.79 18.85
CA ILE A 17 3.39 9.55 17.48
C ILE A 17 4.54 9.18 16.55
N LYS A 18 5.72 9.84 16.70
CA LYS A 18 6.91 9.49 15.91
C LYS A 18 7.35 8.06 16.16
N ARG A 19 7.37 7.64 17.43
CA ARG A 19 7.75 6.29 17.82
C ARG A 19 6.76 5.25 17.28
N GLU A 20 5.46 5.48 17.40
CA GLU A 20 4.44 4.60 16.82
C GLU A 20 4.63 4.42 15.31
N LYS A 21 4.89 5.53 14.61
CA LYS A 21 5.15 5.50 13.16
C LYS A 21 6.40 4.68 12.80
N GLU A 22 7.47 4.80 13.57
CA GLU A 22 8.69 4.02 13.35
C GLU A 22 8.47 2.51 13.57
N GLU A 23 7.74 2.14 14.63
CA GLU A 23 7.39 0.74 14.90
C GLU A 23 6.46 0.16 13.83
N GLU A 24 5.47 0.92 13.37
CA GLU A 24 4.59 0.50 12.27
C GLU A 24 5.39 0.26 10.98
N LEU A 25 6.35 1.14 10.66
CA LEU A 25 7.20 1.01 9.48
C LEU A 25 8.14 -0.20 9.59
N ALA A 26 8.71 -0.46 10.76
CA ALA A 26 9.54 -1.65 11.00
C ALA A 26 8.72 -2.94 10.83
N GLN A 27 7.52 -2.99 11.39
CA GLN A 27 6.62 -4.14 11.22
C GLN A 27 6.21 -4.33 9.76
N TYR A 28 5.91 -3.25 9.04
CA TYR A 28 5.62 -3.30 7.61
C TYR A 28 6.79 -3.88 6.83
N ASN A 29 8.02 -3.42 7.08
CA ASN A 29 9.21 -3.91 6.39
C ASN A 29 9.45 -5.41 6.65
N ILE A 30 9.30 -5.87 7.90
CA ILE A 30 9.44 -7.30 8.24
C ILE A 30 8.38 -8.14 7.53
N LYS A 31 7.10 -7.72 7.59
CA LYS A 31 5.99 -8.40 6.91
C LYS A 31 6.22 -8.41 5.39
N MET A 32 6.74 -7.33 4.83
CA MET A 32 7.02 -7.22 3.41
C MET A 32 8.19 -8.11 2.99
N ALA A 33 9.30 -8.13 3.73
CA ALA A 33 10.48 -8.91 3.40
C ALA A 33 10.24 -10.42 3.45
N GLY A 34 9.36 -10.89 4.35
CA GLY A 34 9.10 -12.31 4.56
C GLY A 34 7.96 -12.95 3.76
N THR A 35 7.09 -12.16 3.10
CA THR A 35 5.91 -12.72 2.41
C THR A 35 6.10 -12.83 0.91
N SER A 36 6.05 -14.06 0.41
CA SER A 36 5.99 -14.35 -1.03
C SER A 36 4.70 -13.78 -1.66
N PHE A 37 4.71 -13.51 -2.96
CA PHE A 37 3.52 -13.04 -3.69
C PHE A 37 2.33 -14.00 -3.56
N ALA A 38 2.58 -15.31 -3.44
CA ALA A 38 1.54 -16.31 -3.24
C ALA A 38 0.90 -16.21 -1.86
N GLU A 39 1.70 -15.96 -0.80
CA GLU A 39 1.21 -15.75 0.57
C GLU A 39 0.31 -14.50 0.66
N ARG A 40 0.77 -13.39 0.05
CA ARG A 40 0.03 -12.13 0.05
C ARG A 40 -1.29 -12.21 -0.72
N ARG A 41 -1.32 -13.01 -1.80
CA ARG A 41 -2.56 -13.31 -2.54
C ARG A 41 -3.52 -14.11 -1.66
N LYS A 42 -3.04 -15.17 -1.00
CA LYS A 42 -3.85 -16.03 -0.13
C LYS A 42 -4.43 -15.29 1.08
N GLN A 43 -3.68 -14.34 1.64
CA GLN A 43 -4.12 -13.48 2.73
C GLN A 43 -5.06 -12.34 2.26
N GLY A 44 -5.32 -12.20 0.96
CA GLY A 44 -6.20 -11.16 0.42
C GLY A 44 -5.61 -9.74 0.44
N LEU A 45 -4.29 -9.62 0.66
CA LEU A 45 -3.55 -8.35 0.74
C LEU A 45 -3.15 -7.81 -0.64
N CYS A 46 -3.08 -8.66 -1.66
CA CYS A 46 -2.64 -8.27 -3.00
C CYS A 46 -3.49 -8.91 -4.08
N TRP A 47 -3.82 -8.14 -5.12
CA TRP A 47 -4.39 -8.66 -6.35
C TRP A 47 -3.31 -8.78 -7.43
N TYR A 48 -3.08 -10.00 -7.88
CA TYR A 48 -2.18 -10.31 -8.99
C TYR A 48 -2.58 -11.65 -9.60
N PRO A 49 -2.66 -11.82 -10.93
CA PRO A 49 -2.61 -10.77 -11.96
C PRO A 49 -3.92 -9.97 -12.01
N VAL A 50 -3.82 -8.68 -12.35
CA VAL A 50 -4.97 -7.79 -12.61
C VAL A 50 -4.90 -7.27 -14.05
N ARG A 51 -6.06 -7.09 -14.67
CA ARG A 51 -6.19 -6.47 -16.00
C ARG A 51 -6.71 -5.06 -15.85
N ILE A 52 -6.10 -4.11 -16.55
CA ILE A 52 -6.60 -2.73 -16.62
C ILE A 52 -7.68 -2.69 -17.70
N GLU A 53 -8.90 -2.30 -17.32
CA GLU A 53 -10.05 -2.18 -18.22
C GLU A 53 -10.16 -0.78 -18.80
N LYS A 54 -10.05 0.25 -17.94
CA LYS A 54 -10.24 1.64 -18.34
C LYS A 54 -9.43 2.57 -17.46
N THR A 55 -8.85 3.60 -18.08
CA THR A 55 -8.24 4.74 -17.41
C THR A 55 -8.99 6.00 -17.82
N SER A 56 -9.46 6.77 -16.86
CA SER A 56 -10.18 8.02 -17.10
C SER A 56 -9.73 9.09 -16.11
N PHE A 57 -9.83 10.36 -16.50
CA PHE A 57 -9.60 11.49 -15.60
C PHE A 57 -10.95 11.97 -15.07
N ASP A 58 -10.99 12.23 -13.77
CA ASP A 58 -12.15 12.84 -13.12
C ASP A 58 -12.09 14.37 -13.24
N ALA A 59 -13.20 15.06 -12.91
CA ALA A 59 -13.30 16.52 -12.98
C ALA A 59 -12.29 17.23 -12.06
N GLY A 60 -11.80 16.54 -11.02
CA GLY A 60 -10.74 17.03 -10.13
C GLY A 60 -9.31 16.62 -10.53
N GLU A 61 -9.05 16.32 -11.81
CA GLU A 61 -7.75 15.88 -12.35
C GLU A 61 -7.22 14.56 -11.74
N ARG A 62 -8.09 13.80 -11.10
CA ARG A 62 -7.72 12.50 -10.50
C ARG A 62 -7.75 11.41 -11.56
N LEU A 63 -6.67 10.64 -11.65
CA LEU A 63 -6.63 9.45 -12.50
C LEU A 63 -7.45 8.32 -11.85
N MET A 64 -8.54 7.94 -12.50
CA MET A 64 -9.36 6.79 -12.13
C MET A 64 -9.01 5.60 -13.02
N VAL A 65 -8.53 4.52 -12.40
CA VAL A 65 -8.18 3.27 -13.08
C VAL A 65 -9.15 2.19 -12.66
N ARG A 66 -9.91 1.63 -13.63
CA ARG A 66 -10.75 0.46 -13.43
C ARG A 66 -9.94 -0.79 -13.76
N ILE A 67 -9.83 -1.68 -12.79
CA ILE A 67 -9.15 -2.97 -12.92
C ILE A 67 -10.14 -4.11 -12.73
N SER A 68 -9.91 -5.22 -13.44
CA SER A 68 -10.66 -6.46 -13.30
C SER A 68 -9.75 -7.58 -12.80
N ARG A 69 -10.31 -8.49 -12.01
CA ARG A 69 -9.69 -9.77 -11.62
C ARG A 69 -10.14 -10.87 -12.56
N SER A 70 -9.27 -11.83 -12.84
CA SER A 70 -9.67 -13.08 -13.51
C SER A 70 -10.69 -13.82 -12.65
N ARG A 71 -11.74 -14.36 -13.28
CA ARG A 71 -12.88 -15.02 -12.60
C ARG A 71 -12.49 -16.23 -11.73
N GLU A 72 -11.31 -16.78 -11.96
CA GLU A 72 -10.75 -17.93 -11.23
C GLU A 72 -10.20 -17.55 -9.85
N HIS A 73 -9.98 -16.26 -9.58
CA HIS A 73 -9.50 -15.79 -8.29
C HIS A 73 -10.69 -15.34 -7.44
N LEU A 74 -11.27 -16.26 -6.68
CA LEU A 74 -12.39 -16.04 -5.75
C LEU A 74 -11.94 -15.69 -4.32
N ASP A 75 -10.62 -15.62 -4.07
CA ASP A 75 -10.10 -15.35 -2.73
C ASP A 75 -10.59 -14.02 -2.18
N SER A 76 -11.11 -14.07 -0.95
CA SER A 76 -11.53 -12.90 -0.17
C SER A 76 -10.40 -11.88 -0.11
N HIS A 77 -10.76 -10.60 -0.26
CA HIS A 77 -9.81 -9.51 -0.25
C HIS A 77 -10.11 -8.51 0.86
N LEU A 78 -9.06 -7.87 1.36
CA LEU A 78 -9.17 -6.86 2.41
C LEU A 78 -9.26 -5.42 1.85
N PHE A 79 -9.34 -5.26 0.52
CA PHE A 79 -9.53 -3.94 -0.09
C PHE A 79 -10.89 -3.37 0.29
N GLN A 80 -10.86 -2.19 0.90
CA GLN A 80 -12.02 -1.37 1.24
C GLN A 80 -11.84 0.03 0.65
N SER A 81 -12.95 0.71 0.38
CA SER A 81 -12.93 2.10 -0.07
C SER A 81 -12.26 3.00 0.96
N GLY A 82 -11.34 3.86 0.53
CA GLY A 82 -10.62 4.80 1.40
C GLY A 82 -9.28 4.29 1.94
N ASN A 83 -8.97 2.99 1.76
CA ASN A 83 -7.65 2.46 2.11
C ASN A 83 -6.61 2.79 1.03
N HIS A 84 -5.37 3.00 1.46
CA HIS A 84 -4.24 3.21 0.59
C HIS A 84 -3.87 1.91 -0.14
N SER A 85 -3.65 1.98 -1.44
CA SER A 85 -3.23 0.84 -2.26
C SER A 85 -2.15 1.25 -3.25
N GLY A 86 -1.10 0.44 -3.38
CA GLY A 86 -0.04 0.65 -4.36
C GLY A 86 -0.28 -0.16 -5.63
N PHE A 87 0.02 0.43 -6.79
CA PHE A 87 0.05 -0.28 -8.06
C PHE A 87 1.50 -0.65 -8.41
N PHE A 88 1.75 -1.92 -8.70
CA PHE A 88 3.07 -2.42 -9.03
C PHE A 88 3.03 -3.18 -10.35
N ARG A 89 4.05 -2.98 -11.18
CA ARG A 89 4.29 -3.78 -12.37
C ARG A 89 5.42 -4.74 -12.09
N MET A 90 5.25 -6.02 -12.44
CA MET A 90 6.36 -6.96 -12.43
C MET A 90 7.43 -6.49 -13.42
N ALA A 91 8.65 -6.30 -12.95
CA ALA A 91 9.77 -5.97 -13.81
C ALA A 91 10.00 -7.14 -14.77
N GLN A 92 9.90 -6.88 -16.07
CA GLN A 92 10.28 -7.86 -17.07
C GLN A 92 11.80 -7.90 -17.08
N VAL A 93 12.38 -9.03 -16.70
CA VAL A 93 13.82 -9.26 -16.84
C VAL A 93 14.11 -9.24 -18.34
N THR A 94 14.62 -8.11 -18.83
CA THR A 94 15.12 -8.03 -20.19
C THR A 94 16.47 -8.76 -20.19
N PRO A 95 16.63 -9.83 -20.99
CA PRO A 95 17.94 -10.43 -21.16
C PRO A 95 18.87 -9.35 -21.71
N LYS A 96 19.94 -9.07 -20.98
CA LYS A 96 20.97 -8.11 -21.36
C LYS A 96 21.64 -8.66 -22.61
N THR A 97 21.24 -8.19 -23.80
CA THR A 97 21.94 -8.48 -25.05
C THR A 97 23.34 -7.90 -24.94
N ILE A 98 24.32 -8.76 -24.71
CA ILE A 98 25.74 -8.45 -24.85
C ILE A 98 25.97 -8.33 -26.36
N ARG A 99 26.24 -7.11 -26.84
CA ARG A 99 26.82 -6.87 -28.17
C ARG A 99 28.33 -6.76 -28.02
#